data_AF-A0A9W4LQ64-F1
#
_entry.id   AF-A0A9W4LQ64-F1
#
_cell.length_a   1.000
_cell.length_b   1.000
_cell.length_c   1.000
_cell.angle_alpha   90.00
_cell.angle_beta   90.00
_cell.angle_gamma   90.00
#
_symmetry.space_group_name_H-M   'P 1'
#
loop_
_entity.id
_entity.type
_entity.pdbx_description
1 polymer ?
#
loop_
_entity_poly.entity_id
_entity_poly.type
_entity_poly.pdbx_seq_one_letter_code
_entity_poly.pdbx_strand_id
1 'polypeptide(L)'
;MPAQQFTAQMCNALLGRAPEPNGYAWWVSLYPTMTETAFINAWAATAEAKALNPWLDSPTLTNAHIFIASLYVHLYNRIPDAAGQTFWANELQANGIAPVLLTLLGVGGTDGAVLANRTTVGVYFAEKFLAAGAAPAFSWQQSILNSVDQTSASVTAAKAQIDAWVAAAPLDTTLGTYAQVLPGRRPTPSPVSPAS
;
A
#
# COMPACT_ATOMS: atom_id res chain seq x y z
N MET A 1 -14.41 -3.98 -2.38
CA MET A 1 -13.99 -2.56 -2.25
C MET A 1 -13.65 -1.95 -3.63
N PRO A 2 -13.75 -0.62 -3.86
CA PRO A 2 -13.25 0.00 -5.09
C PRO A 2 -11.74 -0.22 -5.31
N ALA A 3 -11.31 -0.43 -6.57
CA ALA A 3 -9.93 -0.73 -6.94
C ALA A 3 -8.93 0.33 -6.45
N GLN A 4 -9.33 1.60 -6.57
CA GLN A 4 -8.58 2.78 -6.12
C GLN A 4 -8.24 2.69 -4.63
N GLN A 5 -9.27 2.45 -3.81
CA GLN A 5 -9.13 2.40 -2.36
C GLN A 5 -8.26 1.22 -1.95
N PHE A 6 -8.49 0.04 -2.52
CA PHE A 6 -7.72 -1.15 -2.16
C PHE A 6 -6.25 -1.03 -2.57
N THR A 7 -5.97 -0.43 -3.73
CA THR A 7 -4.60 -0.12 -4.16
C THR A 7 -3.92 0.86 -3.19
N ALA A 8 -4.61 1.92 -2.77
CA ALA A 8 -4.09 2.84 -1.77
C ALA A 8 -3.84 2.15 -0.42
N GLN A 9 -4.70 1.23 -0.01
CA GLN A 9 -4.50 0.43 1.20
C GLN A 9 -3.27 -0.47 1.12
N MET A 10 -2.95 -1.06 -0.04
CA MET A 10 -1.71 -1.84 -0.19
C MET A 10 -0.46 -0.97 -0.05
N CYS A 11 -0.47 0.22 -0.67
CA CYS A 11 0.62 1.20 -0.52
C CYS A 11 0.79 1.64 0.94
N ASN A 12 -0.32 1.91 1.63
CA ASN A 12 -0.28 2.23 3.06
C ASN A 12 0.34 1.06 3.82
N ALA A 13 -0.29 -0.12 3.78
CA ALA A 13 0.08 -1.30 4.56
C ALA A 13 1.54 -1.75 4.34
N LEU A 14 1.92 -1.96 3.08
CA LEU A 14 3.17 -2.64 2.73
C LEU A 14 4.32 -1.67 2.50
N LEU A 15 4.04 -0.41 2.15
CA LEU A 15 5.06 0.56 1.78
C LEU A 15 5.14 1.78 2.70
N GLY A 16 4.14 1.98 3.59
CA GLY A 16 4.09 3.11 4.50
C GLY A 16 3.99 4.47 3.80
N ARG A 17 3.51 4.51 2.55
CA ARG A 17 3.52 5.71 1.70
C ARG A 17 2.30 5.79 0.78
N ALA A 18 1.96 7.00 0.36
CA ALA A 18 0.96 7.22 -0.66
C ALA A 18 1.38 6.56 -1.99
N PRO A 19 0.43 6.13 -2.84
CA PRO A 19 0.76 5.47 -4.09
C PRO A 19 1.61 6.37 -5.00
N GLU A 20 2.53 5.75 -5.74
CA GLU A 20 3.15 6.41 -6.88
C GLU A 20 2.12 6.43 -8.02
N PRO A 21 1.94 7.55 -8.77
CA PRO A 21 0.83 7.71 -9.71
C PRO A 21 0.73 6.65 -10.81
N ASN A 22 1.84 6.26 -11.44
CA ASN A 22 1.84 5.32 -12.55
C ASN A 22 1.60 3.88 -12.07
N GLY A 23 2.29 3.46 -11.01
CA GLY A 23 2.10 2.18 -10.35
C GLY A 23 0.69 2.04 -9.81
N TYR A 24 0.12 3.11 -9.25
CA TYR A 24 -1.29 3.16 -8.85
C TYR A 24 -2.23 2.87 -10.01
N ALA A 25 -2.10 3.58 -11.14
CA ALA A 25 -2.94 3.37 -12.31
C ALA A 25 -2.84 1.92 -12.83
N TRP A 26 -1.63 1.36 -12.84
CA TRP A 26 -1.40 -0.02 -13.25
C TRP A 26 -2.06 -1.04 -12.31
N TRP A 27 -1.84 -0.93 -10.99
CA TRP A 27 -2.47 -1.83 -10.01
C TRP A 27 -3.99 -1.72 -10.00
N VAL A 28 -4.54 -0.52 -10.14
CA VAL A 28 -5.99 -0.29 -10.28
C VAL A 28 -6.54 -1.04 -11.50
N SER A 29 -5.80 -1.07 -12.62
CA SER A 29 -6.21 -1.80 -13.83
C SER A 29 -6.22 -3.31 -13.67
N LEU A 30 -5.38 -3.85 -12.78
CA LEU A 30 -5.29 -5.30 -12.52
C LEU A 30 -6.32 -5.79 -11.51
N TYR A 31 -6.76 -4.94 -10.58
CA TYR A 31 -7.65 -5.36 -9.51
C TYR A 31 -8.93 -6.09 -9.99
N PRO A 32 -9.64 -5.65 -11.06
CA PRO A 32 -10.83 -6.34 -11.54
C PRO A 32 -10.60 -7.77 -12.04
N THR A 33 -9.35 -8.17 -12.30
CA THR A 33 -9.03 -9.50 -12.86
C THR A 33 -8.63 -10.52 -11.80
N MET A 34 -8.69 -10.17 -10.51
CA MET A 34 -8.25 -11.05 -9.43
C MET A 34 -9.08 -10.89 -8.16
N THR A 35 -9.00 -11.88 -7.27
CA THR A 35 -9.62 -11.78 -5.94
C THR A 35 -8.81 -10.86 -5.03
N GLU A 36 -9.43 -10.35 -3.95
CA GLU A 36 -8.71 -9.54 -2.95
C GLU A 36 -7.50 -10.29 -2.36
N THR A 37 -7.66 -11.58 -2.06
CA THR A 37 -6.56 -12.45 -1.61
C THR A 37 -5.42 -12.54 -2.64
N ALA A 38 -5.75 -12.76 -3.92
CA ALA A 38 -4.76 -12.84 -4.98
C ALA A 38 -4.04 -11.49 -5.19
N PHE A 39 -4.76 -10.37 -5.06
CA PHE A 39 -4.20 -9.03 -5.15
C PHE A 39 -3.22 -8.73 -4.02
N ILE A 40 -3.59 -9.05 -2.77
CA ILE A 40 -2.69 -8.91 -1.61
C ILE A 40 -1.43 -9.75 -1.81
N ASN A 41 -1.58 -11.01 -2.23
CA ASN A 41 -0.43 -11.89 -2.44
C ASN A 41 0.47 -11.41 -3.59
N ALA A 42 -0.10 -10.86 -4.67
CA ALA A 42 0.65 -10.27 -5.76
C ALA A 42 1.47 -9.05 -5.29
N TRP A 43 0.86 -8.19 -4.46
CA TRP A 43 1.54 -7.05 -3.83
C TRP A 43 2.68 -7.48 -2.89
N ALA A 44 2.41 -8.46 -2.03
CA ALA A 44 3.36 -9.04 -1.10
C ALA A 44 4.54 -9.72 -1.81
N ALA A 45 4.34 -10.22 -3.03
CA ALA A 45 5.39 -10.82 -3.85
C ALA A 45 6.33 -9.78 -4.49
N THR A 46 5.99 -8.49 -4.43
CA THR A 46 6.83 -7.46 -5.03
C THR A 46 8.15 -7.27 -4.27
N ALA A 47 9.24 -7.01 -4.99
CA ALA A 47 10.57 -6.85 -4.40
C ALA A 47 10.66 -5.70 -3.38
N GLU A 48 9.86 -4.64 -3.51
CA GLU A 48 9.87 -3.50 -2.59
C GLU A 48 9.08 -3.84 -1.33
N ALA A 49 7.92 -4.51 -1.45
CA ALA A 49 7.22 -5.00 -0.27
C ALA A 49 8.11 -5.94 0.54
N LYS A 50 8.80 -6.87 -0.14
CA LYS A 50 9.77 -7.79 0.49
C LYS A 50 10.95 -7.07 1.14
N ALA A 51 11.54 -6.09 0.46
CA ALA A 51 12.66 -5.31 1.00
C ALA A 51 12.27 -4.49 2.24
N LEU A 52 11.04 -3.97 2.28
CA LEU A 52 10.54 -3.17 3.42
C LEU A 52 9.99 -4.04 4.56
N ASN A 53 9.57 -5.27 4.28
CA ASN A 53 8.90 -6.15 5.22
C ASN A 53 9.59 -7.53 5.24
N PRO A 54 10.65 -7.71 6.06
CA PRO A 54 11.46 -8.93 6.05
C PRO A 54 10.69 -10.23 6.27
N TRP A 55 9.51 -10.18 6.92
CA TRP A 55 8.65 -11.33 7.08
C TRP A 55 8.19 -11.93 5.74
N LEU A 56 8.01 -11.11 4.69
CA LEU A 56 7.58 -11.56 3.36
C LEU A 56 8.63 -12.41 2.63
N ASP A 57 9.91 -12.29 3.00
CA ASP A 57 11.00 -13.13 2.49
C ASP A 57 11.40 -14.22 3.48
N SER A 58 11.33 -13.94 4.78
CA SER A 58 11.72 -14.85 5.86
C SER A 58 10.64 -14.88 6.95
N PRO A 59 9.64 -15.78 6.86
CA PRO A 59 8.47 -15.81 7.73
C PRO A 59 8.78 -16.48 9.09
N THR A 60 9.65 -15.84 9.87
CA THR A 60 9.92 -16.21 11.26
C THR A 60 8.96 -15.47 12.20
N LEU A 61 8.71 -16.01 13.40
CA LEU A 61 7.86 -15.34 14.39
C LEU A 61 8.41 -13.97 14.79
N THR A 62 9.73 -13.83 14.97
CA THR A 62 10.37 -12.53 15.25
C THR A 62 10.08 -11.51 14.14
N ASN A 63 10.22 -11.90 12.87
CA ASN A 63 9.90 -11.02 11.76
C ASN A 63 8.40 -10.72 11.69
N ALA A 64 7.53 -11.66 12.10
CA ALA A 64 6.09 -11.46 12.16
C ALA A 64 5.75 -10.34 13.16
N HIS A 65 6.34 -10.34 14.34
CA HIS A 65 6.16 -9.25 15.31
C HIS A 65 6.55 -7.88 14.74
N ILE A 66 7.71 -7.80 14.08
CA ILE A 66 8.20 -6.55 13.46
C ILE A 66 7.21 -6.09 12.38
N PHE A 67 6.78 -7.00 11.51
CA PHE A 67 5.87 -6.68 10.42
C PHE A 67 4.49 -6.24 10.92
N ILE A 68 3.93 -6.89 11.95
CA ILE A 68 2.67 -6.45 12.57
C ILE A 68 2.81 -5.04 13.16
N ALA A 69 3.92 -4.72 13.84
CA ALA A 69 4.14 -3.37 14.35
C ALA A 69 4.15 -2.33 13.21
N SER A 70 4.80 -2.62 12.09
CA SER A 70 4.78 -1.77 10.90
C SER A 70 3.37 -1.61 10.33
N LEU A 71 2.60 -2.69 10.19
CA LEU A 71 1.22 -2.61 9.69
C LEU A 71 0.35 -1.68 10.54
N TYR A 72 0.48 -1.72 11.86
CA TYR A 72 -0.26 -0.84 12.77
C TYR A 72 0.13 0.64 12.60
N VAL A 73 1.42 0.94 12.47
CA VAL A 73 1.90 2.31 12.21
C VAL A 73 1.38 2.81 10.86
N HIS A 74 1.46 1.97 9.85
CA HIS A 74 1.08 2.30 8.48
C HIS A 74 -0.43 2.47 8.28
N LEU A 75 -1.25 1.64 8.94
CA LEU A 75 -2.70 1.64 8.78
C LEU A 75 -3.38 2.61 9.75
N TYR A 76 -2.90 2.68 11.00
CA TYR A 76 -3.63 3.32 12.09
C TYR A 76 -2.84 4.44 12.79
N ASN A 77 -1.62 4.72 12.35
CA ASN A 77 -0.75 5.73 12.98
C ASN A 77 -0.51 5.49 14.48
N ARG A 78 -0.40 4.22 14.90
CA ARG A 78 -0.13 3.84 16.29
C ARG A 78 0.65 2.53 16.37
N ILE A 79 1.17 2.25 17.56
CA ILE A 79 1.82 0.97 17.90
C ILE A 79 0.75 0.01 18.47
N PRO A 80 0.79 -1.30 18.16
CA PRO A 80 -0.09 -2.28 18.79
C PRO A 80 0.28 -2.45 20.28
N ASP A 81 -0.68 -2.83 21.10
CA ASP A 81 -0.35 -3.37 22.42
C ASP A 81 0.34 -4.74 22.29
N ALA A 82 1.09 -5.14 23.31
CA ALA A 82 1.92 -6.35 23.26
C ALA A 82 1.08 -7.65 23.04
N ALA A 83 -0.13 -7.72 23.60
CA ALA A 83 -0.99 -8.88 23.45
C ALA A 83 -1.55 -8.96 22.02
N GLY A 84 -2.04 -7.84 21.48
CA GLY A 84 -2.50 -7.72 20.11
C GLY A 84 -1.39 -8.00 19.09
N GLN A 85 -0.18 -7.47 19.31
CA GLN A 85 0.96 -7.75 18.44
C GLN A 85 1.30 -9.24 18.41
N THR A 86 1.29 -9.90 19.57
CA THR A 86 1.55 -11.34 19.67
C THR A 86 0.46 -12.16 19.00
N PHE A 87 -0.81 -11.80 19.21
CA PHE A 87 -1.94 -12.45 18.57
C PHE A 87 -1.81 -12.41 17.04
N TRP A 88 -1.64 -11.22 16.46
CA TRP A 88 -1.54 -11.07 15.01
C TRP A 88 -0.27 -11.69 14.44
N ALA A 89 0.85 -11.70 15.17
CA ALA A 89 2.06 -12.37 14.72
C ALA A 89 1.86 -13.89 14.59
N ASN A 90 1.11 -14.50 15.52
CA ASN A 90 0.76 -15.92 15.45
C ASN A 90 -0.23 -16.19 14.30
N GLU A 91 -1.25 -15.34 14.14
CA GLU A 91 -2.20 -15.43 13.01
C GLU A 91 -1.48 -15.34 11.67
N LEU A 92 -0.49 -14.46 11.57
CA LEU A 92 0.31 -14.28 10.37
C LEU A 92 1.15 -15.52 10.05
N GLN A 93 1.72 -16.19 11.06
CA GLN A 93 2.44 -17.45 10.89
C GLN A 93 1.51 -18.61 10.48
N ALA A 94 0.29 -18.63 11.00
CA ALA A 94 -0.67 -19.71 10.74
C ALA A 94 -1.37 -19.57 9.39
N ASN A 95 -1.77 -18.35 9.04
CA ASN A 95 -2.72 -18.08 7.96
C ASN A 95 -2.11 -17.28 6.79
N GLY A 96 -0.90 -16.76 6.96
CA GLY A 96 -0.25 -15.90 5.97
C GLY A 96 -0.83 -14.49 5.94
N ILE A 97 -0.34 -13.68 5.00
CA ILE A 97 -0.63 -12.24 4.98
C ILE A 97 -2.06 -11.90 4.60
N ALA A 98 -2.63 -12.54 3.58
CA ALA A 98 -3.90 -12.09 3.03
C ALA A 98 -5.06 -12.13 4.04
N PRO A 99 -5.28 -13.23 4.81
CA PRO A 99 -6.33 -13.24 5.83
C PRO A 99 -6.11 -12.20 6.93
N VAL A 100 -4.87 -12.05 7.40
CA VAL A 100 -4.52 -11.07 8.44
C VAL A 100 -4.75 -9.65 7.95
N LEU A 101 -4.24 -9.31 6.76
CA LEU A 101 -4.36 -7.96 6.21
C LEU A 101 -5.82 -7.61 5.90
N LEU A 102 -6.63 -8.53 5.36
CA LEU A 102 -8.06 -8.28 5.16
C LEU A 102 -8.78 -7.97 6.47
N THR A 103 -8.42 -8.65 7.55
CA THR A 103 -9.02 -8.40 8.87
C THR A 103 -8.62 -7.04 9.41
N LEU A 104 -7.34 -6.67 9.29
CA LEU A 104 -6.85 -5.34 9.67
C LEU A 104 -7.48 -4.23 8.82
N LEU A 105 -7.72 -4.45 7.53
CA LEU A 105 -8.38 -3.44 6.68
C LEU A 105 -9.86 -3.24 7.00
N GLY A 106 -10.48 -4.15 7.76
CA GLY A 106 -11.89 -4.12 8.14
C GLY A 106 -12.20 -3.54 9.52
N VAL A 107 -11.21 -2.99 10.23
CA VAL A 107 -11.42 -2.47 11.59
C VAL A 107 -12.25 -1.19 11.62
N GLY A 108 -13.06 -1.02 12.67
CA GLY A 108 -13.87 0.18 12.92
C GLY A 108 -13.26 1.14 13.95
N GLY A 109 -14.09 2.04 14.48
CA GLY A 109 -13.68 2.99 15.53
C GLY A 109 -12.61 3.98 15.07
N THR A 110 -11.74 4.39 15.99
CA THR A 110 -10.66 5.35 15.70
C THR A 110 -9.71 4.83 14.63
N ASP A 111 -9.31 3.55 14.70
CA ASP A 111 -8.42 2.93 13.70
C ASP A 111 -9.05 2.91 12.32
N GLY A 112 -10.33 2.53 12.24
CA GLY A 112 -11.07 2.56 10.99
C GLY A 112 -11.16 3.97 10.39
N ALA A 113 -11.33 4.99 11.23
CA ALA A 113 -11.33 6.39 10.79
C ALA A 113 -9.96 6.83 10.25
N VAL A 114 -8.87 6.52 10.95
CA VAL A 114 -7.50 6.81 10.47
C VAL A 114 -7.22 6.10 9.14
N LEU A 115 -7.55 4.81 9.05
CA LEU A 115 -7.37 4.02 7.82
C LEU A 115 -8.16 4.64 6.66
N ALA A 116 -9.45 4.91 6.86
CA ALA A 116 -10.30 5.50 5.82
C ALA A 116 -9.78 6.88 5.36
N ASN A 117 -9.29 7.70 6.28
CA ASN A 117 -8.70 9.00 5.97
C ASN A 117 -7.39 8.86 5.19
N ARG A 118 -6.48 7.97 5.62
CA ARG A 118 -5.22 7.68 4.91
C ARG A 118 -5.48 7.10 3.52
N THR A 119 -6.47 6.22 3.37
CA THR A 119 -6.91 5.71 2.06
C THR A 119 -7.44 6.84 1.17
N THR A 120 -8.28 7.73 1.72
CA THR A 120 -8.82 8.89 0.98
C THR A 120 -7.71 9.81 0.49
N VAL A 121 -6.73 10.11 1.34
CA VAL A 121 -5.60 10.97 1.00
C VAL A 121 -4.66 10.29 0.00
N GLY A 122 -4.40 8.98 0.16
CA GLY A 122 -3.59 8.22 -0.79
C GLY A 122 -4.18 8.17 -2.20
N VAL A 123 -5.50 7.97 -2.32
CA VAL A 123 -6.21 8.05 -3.62
C VAL A 123 -6.09 9.46 -4.20
N TYR A 124 -6.38 10.49 -3.40
CA TYR A 124 -6.30 11.89 -3.86
C TYR A 124 -4.89 12.26 -4.34
N PHE A 125 -3.86 11.82 -3.61
CA PHE A 125 -2.47 12.01 -3.99
C PHE A 125 -2.19 11.46 -5.38
N ALA A 126 -2.47 10.16 -5.58
CA ALA A 126 -2.15 9.49 -6.83
C ALA A 126 -2.91 10.10 -8.02
N GLU A 127 -4.21 10.36 -7.86
CA GLU A 127 -5.06 10.88 -8.93
C GLU A 127 -4.72 12.32 -9.33
N LYS A 128 -4.33 13.17 -8.36
CA LYS A 128 -3.94 14.55 -8.66
C LYS A 128 -2.63 14.64 -9.44
N PHE A 129 -1.63 13.88 -9.02
CA PHE A 129 -0.37 13.82 -9.76
C PHE A 129 -0.56 13.19 -11.15
N LEU A 130 -1.36 12.12 -11.25
CA LEU A 130 -1.68 11.49 -12.53
C LEU A 130 -2.40 12.46 -13.50
N ALA A 131 -3.40 13.17 -13.00
CA ALA A 131 -4.16 14.13 -13.80
C ALA A 131 -3.30 15.33 -14.26
N ALA A 132 -2.33 15.74 -13.45
CA ALA A 132 -1.38 16.79 -13.79
C ALA A 132 -0.22 16.31 -14.67
N GLY A 133 -0.06 15.00 -14.87
CA GLY A 133 1.11 14.42 -15.52
C GLY A 133 2.41 14.78 -14.80
N ALA A 134 2.37 14.86 -13.47
CA ALA A 134 3.49 15.31 -12.63
C ALA A 134 4.06 14.16 -11.80
N ALA A 135 5.37 14.23 -11.52
CA ALA A 135 6.07 13.24 -10.72
C ALA A 135 6.22 13.72 -9.26
N PRO A 136 5.65 13.03 -8.26
CA PRO A 136 5.84 13.38 -6.86
C PRO A 136 7.25 13.03 -6.38
N ALA A 137 7.81 13.85 -5.49
CA ALA A 137 9.00 13.45 -4.74
C ALA A 137 8.65 12.30 -3.76
N PHE A 138 9.58 11.33 -3.61
CA PHE A 138 9.38 10.17 -2.74
C PHE A 138 9.09 10.57 -1.27
N SER A 139 9.73 11.63 -0.78
CA SER A 139 9.51 12.14 0.58
C SER A 139 8.08 12.66 0.82
N TRP A 140 7.42 13.17 -0.23
CA TRP A 140 6.02 13.61 -0.14
C TRP A 140 5.06 12.45 0.09
N GLN A 141 5.35 11.29 -0.51
CA GLN A 141 4.50 10.11 -0.41
C GLN A 141 4.41 9.59 1.03
N GLN A 142 5.51 9.62 1.78
CA GLN A 142 5.52 9.20 3.19
C GLN A 142 4.94 10.30 4.10
N SER A 143 5.43 11.53 3.94
CA SER A 143 5.05 12.64 4.84
C SER A 143 3.56 12.93 4.82
N ILE A 144 2.89 12.79 3.66
CA ILE A 144 1.48 13.10 3.55
C ILE A 144 0.55 12.13 4.26
N LEU A 145 0.95 10.87 4.41
CA LEU A 145 0.15 9.92 5.17
C LEU A 145 0.40 10.03 6.67
N ASN A 146 1.61 10.44 7.06
CA ASN A 146 1.95 10.66 8.46
C ASN A 146 1.27 11.89 9.07
N SER A 147 0.80 12.83 8.23
CA SER A 147 0.02 13.98 8.69
C SER A 147 -1.48 13.69 8.85
N VAL A 148 -1.93 12.47 8.54
CA VAL A 148 -3.35 12.10 8.54
C VAL A 148 -3.71 11.34 9.80
N ASP A 149 -4.72 11.84 10.50
CA ASP A 149 -5.30 11.24 11.70
C ASP A 149 -6.80 10.96 11.49
N GLN A 150 -7.53 10.71 12.59
CA GLN A 150 -8.95 10.37 12.57
C GLN A 150 -9.87 11.55 12.21
N THR A 151 -9.35 12.77 12.10
CA THR A 151 -10.14 13.99 11.93
C THR A 151 -10.35 14.34 10.45
N SER A 152 -11.49 14.98 10.14
CA SER A 152 -11.72 15.54 8.79
C SER A 152 -10.80 16.74 8.48
N ALA A 153 -10.29 17.40 9.52
CA ALA A 153 -9.35 18.51 9.40
C ALA A 153 -8.01 18.05 8.83
N SER A 154 -7.47 16.91 9.29
CA SER A 154 -6.21 16.36 8.75
C SER A 154 -6.34 16.01 7.27
N VAL A 155 -7.50 15.46 6.85
CA VAL A 155 -7.77 15.16 5.44
C VAL A 155 -7.81 16.43 4.59
N THR A 156 -8.48 17.47 5.08
CA THR A 156 -8.56 18.76 4.39
C THR A 156 -7.17 19.39 4.22
N ALA A 157 -6.37 19.40 5.29
CA ALA A 157 -5.01 19.92 5.27
C ALA A 157 -4.11 19.11 4.32
N ALA A 158 -4.19 17.78 4.35
CA ALA A 158 -3.42 16.92 3.45
C ALA A 158 -3.78 17.17 1.98
N LYS A 159 -5.06 17.32 1.63
CA LYS A 159 -5.48 17.63 0.26
C LYS A 159 -4.95 18.98 -0.22
N ALA A 160 -5.01 20.02 0.62
CA ALA A 160 -4.44 21.32 0.29
C ALA A 160 -2.92 21.27 0.06
N GLN A 161 -2.21 20.50 0.90
CA GLN A 161 -0.77 20.28 0.73
C GLN A 161 -0.44 19.55 -0.57
N ILE A 162 -1.24 18.54 -0.93
CA ILE A 162 -1.09 17.81 -2.20
C ILE A 162 -1.28 18.74 -3.39
N ASP A 163 -2.32 19.58 -3.38
CA ASP A 163 -2.58 20.52 -4.47
C ASP A 163 -1.41 21.51 -4.65
N ALA A 164 -0.83 21.98 -3.55
CA ALA A 164 0.36 22.84 -3.59
C ALA A 164 1.59 22.12 -4.17
N TRP A 165 1.81 20.86 -3.80
CA TRP A 165 2.91 20.06 -4.36
C TRP A 165 2.73 19.75 -5.83
N VAL A 166 1.52 19.41 -6.27
CA VAL A 166 1.22 19.13 -7.67
C VAL A 166 1.49 20.37 -8.54
N ALA A 167 1.15 21.56 -8.06
CA ALA A 167 1.45 22.81 -8.75
C ALA A 167 2.96 23.12 -8.85
N ALA A 168 3.78 22.59 -7.92
CA ALA A 168 5.22 22.80 -7.87
C ALA A 168 6.04 21.66 -8.49
N ALA A 169 5.41 20.54 -8.83
CA ALA A 169 6.09 19.33 -9.26
C ALA A 169 6.53 19.40 -10.73
N PRO A 170 7.67 18.78 -11.08
CA PRO A 170 8.05 18.63 -12.47
C PRO A 170 7.10 17.70 -13.21
N LEU A 171 7.01 17.89 -14.53
CA LEU A 171 6.33 16.92 -15.40
C LEU A 171 6.99 15.55 -15.29
N ASP A 172 6.16 14.52 -15.31
CA ASP A 172 6.61 13.16 -15.35
C ASP A 172 6.94 12.75 -16.79
N THR A 173 8.23 12.67 -17.09
CA THR A 173 8.71 12.26 -18.42
C THR A 173 8.65 10.75 -18.65
N THR A 174 8.22 9.98 -17.64
CA THR A 174 8.12 8.51 -17.74
C THR A 174 6.69 8.03 -18.03
N LEU A 175 5.74 8.95 -18.19
CA LEU A 175 4.37 8.68 -18.64
C LEU A 175 4.39 7.79 -19.90
N GLY A 176 3.81 6.59 -19.81
CA GLY A 176 3.76 5.60 -20.90
C GLY A 176 4.94 4.60 -20.95
N THR A 177 6.01 4.78 -20.18
CA THR A 177 7.15 3.84 -20.13
C THR A 177 7.13 2.91 -18.91
N TYR A 178 6.31 3.17 -17.90
CA TYR A 178 6.20 2.32 -16.70
C TYR A 178 5.71 0.87 -16.99
N ALA A 179 5.10 0.61 -18.14
CA ALA A 179 4.86 -0.76 -18.62
C ALA A 179 6.16 -1.54 -18.96
N GLN A 180 7.30 -0.85 -19.12
CA GLN A 180 8.57 -1.42 -19.55
C GLN A 180 9.72 -1.31 -18.53
N VAL A 181 9.64 -0.42 -17.53
CA VAL A 181 10.76 -0.13 -16.59
C VAL A 181 10.75 -0.98 -15.31
N LEU A 182 9.87 -1.98 -15.20
CA LEU A 182 10.03 -3.07 -14.23
C LEU A 182 10.43 -4.42 -14.88
N PRO A 183 11.63 -4.58 -15.47
CA PRO A 183 12.11 -5.89 -15.91
C PRO A 183 12.44 -6.86 -14.76
N GLY A 184 12.49 -6.38 -13.50
CA GLY A 184 12.86 -7.21 -12.34
C GLY A 184 11.71 -7.79 -11.51
N ARG A 185 10.44 -7.64 -11.93
CA ARG A 185 9.24 -8.06 -11.16
C ARG A 185 8.16 -8.77 -11.97
N ARG A 186 8.50 -9.52 -13.02
CA ARG A 186 7.54 -10.49 -13.58
C ARG A 186 7.67 -11.80 -12.80
N PRO A 187 6.59 -12.36 -12.24
CA PRO A 187 6.47 -13.81 -12.24
C PRO A 187 6.48 -14.19 -13.73
N THR A 188 7.51 -14.87 -14.19
CA THR A 188 7.42 -15.58 -15.47
C THR A 188 6.22 -16.52 -15.36
N PRO A 189 5.26 -16.53 -16.31
CA PRO A 189 4.33 -17.64 -16.39
C PRO A 189 5.19 -18.89 -16.60
N SER A 190 5.11 -19.85 -15.67
CA SER A 190 5.76 -21.15 -15.85
C SER A 190 5.33 -21.72 -17.20
N PRO A 191 6.26 -22.21 -18.04
CA PRO A 191 5.87 -22.89 -19.26
C PRO A 191 5.07 -24.13 -18.87
N VAL A 192 3.81 -24.18 -19.30
CA VAL A 192 3.04 -25.42 -19.30
C VAL A 192 3.75 -26.33 -20.31
N SER A 193 4.49 -27.32 -19.82
CA SER A 193 5.03 -28.36 -20.70
C SER A 193 3.86 -29.06 -21.40
N PRO A 194 3.86 -29.19 -22.73
CA PRO A 194 2.92 -30.07 -23.39
C PRO A 194 3.24 -31.51 -22.98
N ALA A 195 2.23 -32.22 -22.48
CA ALA A 195 2.28 -33.65 -22.27
C ALA A 195 2.68 -34.34 -23.59
N SER A 196 3.68 -35.22 -23.51
CA SER A 196 3.99 -36.19 -24.56
C SER A 196 3.06 -37.39 -24.46
#